data_AF-A0AAU0KKA8-F1
#
_entry.id   AF-A0AAU0KKA8-F1
#
_cell.length_a   1.000
_cell.length_b   1.000
_cell.length_c   1.000
_cell.angle_alpha   90.00
_cell.angle_beta   90.00
_cell.angle_gamma   90.00
#
_symmetry.space_group_name_H-M   'P 1'
#
loop_
_entity.id
_entity.type
_entity.pdbx_description
1 polymer ?
#
loop_
_entity_poly.entity_id
_entity_poly.type
_entity_poly.pdbx_seq_one_letter_code
_entity_poly.pdbx_strand_id
1 'polypeptide(L)'
;MTRHANLYDICDQPILDGECVTPAGRNLRAIYRDLAGHPFLKYVILNGCRHPAIGATEVSHYQEMMRKAMQASIDNWHDPLWIETTFRPLSRLLDGIESPRWQKREKTERVHSEPTQTEMQKMIDNCLQDILRIWDKDKNDPWFPVAAQVELSGDDHMDGKNFINVLQGVGSFEYKNISLLFALIRCFLMTNPARLRLIRRPYRGICEPMSTSFAWIWHRIAFSDVNFFEHLLVFLSLEASRRQHYPRIIPILENLLRYCVCSSREWLETPNNLIRHPAITCLPKDEEGRPLCRLSEEALQKKRNLGFGDYVPDTDTTFLTLAMARKWLDFVQREQLAVDGGLLESCESLLAYPWVKIIGEYQVGGKYNSNPPTIQITRPLDYEGAVPIWFDKTFKNEDGRMIREVLGNEICPGHNMDILDAILVNRKQWLALEGENLVFLQRLLDFHYRAFVSGNFHHETALKYYLPEMYVYYLRRMYRTYTTLTDIDKRILDPDKKIEDMRKIAQQYCKDELIGYSLNAFDAALAVSALALLEYEPRHDGVIAAGLKVLSQATGEGRGSHPYRAYEWNRMRHPTRILIGSEVATAFFVLRASSEAMRYLKNE
;
A
#
# COMPACT_ATOMS: atom_id res chain seq x y z
N MET A 1 18.20 34.34 26.10
CA MET A 1 17.41 33.42 25.26
C MET A 1 17.96 32.03 25.45
N THR A 2 17.18 31.09 25.98
CA THR A 2 17.55 29.68 26.07
C THR A 2 17.79 29.13 24.67
N ARG A 3 19.03 28.73 24.36
CA ARG A 3 19.36 28.15 23.05
C ARG A 3 18.88 26.70 23.04
N HIS A 4 17.68 26.48 22.52
CA HIS A 4 17.15 25.14 22.24
C HIS A 4 18.01 24.41 21.21
N ALA A 5 18.15 23.09 21.35
CA ALA A 5 18.93 22.27 20.43
C ALA A 5 18.23 22.09 19.07
N ASN A 6 19.00 21.86 18.01
CA ASN A 6 18.51 21.32 16.74
C ASN A 6 19.04 19.89 16.51
N LEU A 7 18.67 19.28 15.38
CA LEU A 7 19.10 17.92 15.01
C LEU A 7 20.64 17.76 15.03
N TYR A 8 21.37 18.77 14.54
CA TYR A 8 22.82 18.74 14.39
C TYR A 8 23.55 18.82 15.73
N ASP A 9 23.00 19.58 16.70
CA ASP A 9 23.52 19.64 18.07
C ASP A 9 23.51 18.25 18.74
N ILE A 10 22.58 17.36 18.34
CA ILE A 10 22.46 15.98 18.85
C ILE A 10 23.30 14.99 18.02
N CYS A 11 23.32 15.14 16.69
CA CYS A 11 23.80 14.09 15.79
C CYS A 11 25.22 14.28 15.26
N ASP A 12 25.68 15.52 15.00
CA ASP A 12 26.95 15.73 14.27
C ASP A 12 28.14 15.12 15.03
N GLN A 13 28.30 15.43 16.31
CA GLN A 13 29.39 14.90 17.14
C GLN A 13 29.38 13.36 17.25
N PRO A 14 28.29 12.69 17.68
CA PRO A 14 28.32 11.24 17.83
C PRO A 14 28.38 10.49 16.49
N ILE A 15 27.77 11.01 15.42
CA ILE A 15 27.68 10.27 14.14
C ILE A 15 28.88 10.55 13.23
N LEU A 16 29.30 11.81 13.08
CA LEU A 16 30.36 12.18 12.14
C LEU A 16 31.76 12.02 12.75
N ASP A 17 31.92 12.43 14.02
CA ASP A 17 33.22 12.44 14.70
C ASP A 17 33.45 11.21 15.59
N GLY A 18 32.37 10.48 15.93
CA GLY A 18 32.44 9.28 16.77
C GLY A 18 33.10 8.07 16.11
N GLU A 19 33.47 7.08 16.91
CA GLU A 19 33.93 5.79 16.39
C GLU A 19 32.80 5.03 15.69
N CYS A 20 33.16 4.32 14.61
CA CYS A 20 32.20 3.66 13.73
C CYS A 20 32.74 2.29 13.31
N VAL A 21 32.69 1.34 14.24
CA VAL A 21 33.29 0.01 14.08
C VAL A 21 32.29 -1.05 13.61
N THR A 22 30.99 -0.86 13.85
CA THR A 22 29.95 -1.84 13.50
C THR A 22 29.33 -1.56 12.12
N PRO A 23 28.79 -2.58 11.42
CA PRO A 23 28.01 -2.37 10.19
C PRO A 23 26.82 -1.42 10.39
N ALA A 24 26.11 -1.56 11.52
CA ALA A 24 24.98 -0.69 11.86
C ALA A 24 25.40 0.77 12.02
N GLY A 25 26.52 1.05 12.70
CA GLY A 25 27.07 2.40 12.81
C GLY A 25 27.49 2.98 11.45
N ARG A 26 28.11 2.16 10.58
CA ARG A 26 28.51 2.60 9.23
C ARG A 26 27.31 2.96 8.38
N ASN A 27 26.27 2.14 8.43
CA ASN A 27 25.00 2.41 7.76
C ASN A 27 24.36 3.71 8.31
N LEU A 28 24.25 3.88 9.63
CA LEU A 28 23.67 5.07 10.26
C LEU A 28 24.41 6.36 9.82
N ARG A 29 25.74 6.33 9.79
CA ARG A 29 26.56 7.45 9.29
C ARG A 29 26.29 7.77 7.83
N ALA A 30 26.21 6.75 6.97
CA ALA A 30 25.96 6.93 5.55
C ALA A 30 24.58 7.59 5.33
N ILE A 31 23.50 7.03 5.91
CA ILE A 31 22.16 7.60 5.76
C ILE A 31 22.05 9.01 6.35
N TYR A 32 22.76 9.30 7.45
CA TYR A 32 22.78 10.63 8.05
C TYR A 32 23.41 11.67 7.11
N ARG A 33 24.54 11.33 6.48
CA ARG A 33 25.21 12.20 5.49
C ARG A 33 24.32 12.45 4.28
N ASP A 34 23.69 11.40 3.76
CA ASP A 34 22.88 11.49 2.54
C ASP A 34 21.57 12.26 2.76
N LEU A 35 20.90 12.02 3.89
CA LEU A 35 19.58 12.61 4.19
C LEU A 35 19.72 13.92 4.97
N ALA A 36 20.16 13.86 6.23
CA ALA A 36 20.23 15.03 7.10
C ALA A 36 21.38 15.97 6.71
N GLY A 37 22.41 15.46 6.04
CA GLY A 37 23.52 16.24 5.49
C GLY A 37 23.23 16.88 4.12
N HIS A 38 22.14 16.51 3.43
CA HIS A 38 21.78 17.09 2.13
C HIS A 38 21.71 18.62 2.23
N PRO A 39 22.44 19.40 1.40
CA PRO A 39 22.62 20.84 1.62
C PRO A 39 21.32 21.63 1.78
N PHE A 40 20.31 21.32 0.95
CA PHE A 40 19.01 21.97 1.06
C PHE A 40 18.31 21.61 2.38
N LEU A 41 18.29 20.32 2.75
CA LEU A 41 17.63 19.90 4.00
C LEU A 41 18.37 20.47 5.21
N LYS A 42 19.70 20.44 5.22
CA LYS A 42 20.52 20.98 6.31
C LYS A 42 20.35 22.47 6.49
N TYR A 43 20.74 23.26 5.49
CA TYR A 43 20.87 24.70 5.68
C TYR A 43 19.54 25.45 5.55
N VAL A 44 18.57 24.94 4.79
CA VAL A 44 17.29 25.63 4.55
C VAL A 44 16.18 25.17 5.51
N ILE A 45 16.21 23.91 5.95
CA ILE A 45 15.07 23.32 6.68
C ILE A 45 15.46 22.96 8.12
N LEU A 46 16.28 21.92 8.30
CA LEU A 46 16.49 21.24 9.57
C LEU A 46 17.36 22.06 10.55
N ASN A 47 18.33 22.84 10.08
CA ASN A 47 19.19 23.63 10.98
C ASN A 47 18.39 24.71 11.73
N GLY A 48 17.33 25.22 11.10
CA GLY A 48 16.39 26.16 11.70
C GLY A 48 15.32 25.53 12.58
N CYS A 49 15.21 24.20 12.62
CA CYS A 49 14.24 23.49 13.45
C CYS A 49 14.82 23.25 14.83
N ARG A 50 14.53 24.13 15.80
CA ARG A 50 14.94 23.96 17.20
C ARG A 50 13.80 23.34 18.02
N HIS A 51 14.12 22.43 18.93
CA HIS A 51 13.12 21.71 19.72
C HIS A 51 12.91 22.36 21.10
N PRO A 52 11.68 22.79 21.46
CA PRO A 52 11.44 23.53 22.70
C PRO A 52 11.74 22.71 23.96
N ALA A 53 11.54 21.39 23.93
CA ALA A 53 11.80 20.51 25.06
C ALA A 53 13.30 20.15 25.27
N ILE A 54 14.20 20.53 24.36
CA ILE A 54 15.61 20.14 24.44
C ILE A 54 16.46 21.39 24.67
N GLY A 55 16.76 21.65 25.94
CA GLY A 55 17.72 22.67 26.36
C GLY A 55 19.17 22.18 26.28
N ALA A 56 20.14 23.06 26.52
CA ALA A 56 21.57 22.73 26.47
C ALA A 56 21.97 21.60 27.44
N THR A 57 21.31 21.49 28.59
CA THR A 57 21.56 20.44 29.60
C THR A 57 21.08 19.06 29.16
N GLU A 58 20.08 19.00 28.27
CA GLU A 58 19.46 17.74 27.81
C GLU A 58 20.19 17.14 26.61
N VAL A 59 20.99 17.95 25.88
CA VAL A 59 21.65 17.52 24.63
C VAL A 59 22.54 16.28 24.85
N SER A 60 23.25 16.22 25.98
CA SER A 60 24.15 15.11 26.30
C SER A 60 23.43 13.76 26.35
N HIS A 61 22.17 13.74 26.79
CA HIS A 61 21.36 12.53 26.88
C HIS A 61 21.01 11.97 25.50
N TYR A 62 20.63 12.84 24.56
CA TYR A 62 20.34 12.44 23.18
C TYR A 62 21.62 12.11 22.39
N GLN A 63 22.71 12.83 22.63
CA GLN A 63 24.01 12.46 22.06
C GLN A 63 24.42 11.06 22.50
N GLU A 64 24.20 10.71 23.77
CA GLU A 64 24.49 9.37 24.28
C GLU A 64 23.63 8.28 23.64
N MET A 65 22.34 8.55 23.43
CA MET A 65 21.47 7.66 22.62
C MET A 65 22.07 7.42 21.23
N MET A 66 22.54 8.46 20.55
CA MET A 66 23.15 8.33 19.22
C MET A 66 24.51 7.61 19.26
N ARG A 67 25.33 7.79 20.30
CA ARG A 67 26.58 7.02 20.48
C ARG A 67 26.27 5.53 20.62
N LYS A 68 25.27 5.18 21.43
CA LYS A 68 24.83 3.79 21.58
C LYS A 68 24.33 3.19 20.26
N ALA A 69 23.56 3.94 19.46
CA ALA A 69 23.15 3.50 18.14
C ALA A 69 24.33 3.29 17.18
N MET A 70 25.33 4.18 17.21
CA MET A 70 26.56 4.07 16.39
C MET A 70 27.44 2.87 16.77
N GLN A 71 27.42 2.46 18.03
CA GLN A 71 28.21 1.34 18.55
C GLN A 71 27.43 0.02 18.61
N ALA A 72 26.12 0.04 18.30
CA ALA A 72 25.25 -1.11 18.41
C ALA A 72 25.73 -2.27 17.53
N SER A 73 25.81 -3.45 18.13
CA SER A 73 25.93 -4.71 17.39
C SER A 73 24.56 -5.16 16.86
N ILE A 74 24.56 -6.20 16.03
CA ILE A 74 23.32 -6.88 15.63
C ILE A 74 22.59 -7.39 16.88
N ASP A 75 23.31 -7.96 17.84
CA ASP A 75 22.71 -8.51 19.06
C ASP A 75 22.03 -7.43 19.91
N ASN A 76 22.60 -6.22 19.98
CA ASN A 76 21.93 -5.08 20.62
C ASN A 76 20.61 -4.74 19.92
N TRP A 77 20.61 -4.71 18.60
CA TRP A 77 19.40 -4.47 17.81
C TRP A 77 18.37 -5.61 17.90
N HIS A 78 18.72 -6.79 18.40
CA HIS A 78 17.76 -7.86 18.68
C HIS A 78 17.32 -7.93 20.14
N ASP A 79 17.91 -7.14 21.04
CA ASP A 79 17.55 -7.09 22.46
C ASP A 79 16.42 -6.05 22.68
N PRO A 80 15.18 -6.48 22.98
CA PRO A 80 14.06 -5.57 23.18
C PRO A 80 14.24 -4.61 24.37
N LEU A 81 14.92 -5.06 25.43
CA LEU A 81 15.18 -4.26 26.62
C LEU A 81 16.23 -3.18 26.34
N TRP A 82 17.27 -3.54 25.57
CA TRP A 82 18.26 -2.56 25.11
C TRP A 82 17.62 -1.50 24.23
N ILE A 83 16.77 -1.88 23.27
CA ILE A 83 16.03 -0.95 22.40
C ILE A 83 15.19 -0.01 23.27
N GLU A 84 14.36 -0.55 24.15
CA GLU A 84 13.45 0.25 24.97
C GLU A 84 14.23 1.23 25.86
N THR A 85 15.33 0.78 26.47
CA THR A 85 16.14 1.61 27.36
C THR A 85 16.90 2.69 26.61
N THR A 86 17.49 2.35 25.47
CA THR A 86 18.33 3.25 24.68
C THR A 86 17.50 4.34 24.01
N PHE A 87 16.34 3.99 23.44
CA PHE A 87 15.53 4.91 22.64
C PHE A 87 14.33 5.52 23.38
N ARG A 88 14.19 5.24 24.69
CA ARG A 88 13.25 5.95 25.59
C ARG A 88 13.26 7.47 25.48
N PRO A 89 14.41 8.16 25.29
CA PRO A 89 14.42 9.61 25.21
C PRO A 89 13.65 10.11 23.99
N LEU A 90 13.87 9.47 22.83
CA LEU A 90 13.15 9.79 21.60
C LEU A 90 11.70 9.36 21.66
N SER A 91 11.39 8.20 22.25
CA SER A 91 9.99 7.75 22.38
C SER A 91 9.15 8.77 23.16
N ARG A 92 9.70 9.35 24.24
CA ARG A 92 9.03 10.41 25.02
C ARG A 92 8.85 11.71 24.24
N LEU A 93 9.78 12.04 23.35
CA LEU A 93 9.62 13.20 22.47
C LEU A 93 8.48 12.98 21.47
N LEU A 94 8.40 11.78 20.89
CA LEU A 94 7.32 11.42 19.96
C LEU A 94 5.94 11.49 20.62
N ASP A 95 5.82 11.06 21.88
CA ASP A 95 4.57 11.16 22.66
C ASP A 95 4.08 12.62 22.83
N GLY A 96 4.99 13.60 22.73
CA GLY A 96 4.68 15.03 22.80
C GLY A 96 4.36 15.68 21.46
N ILE A 97 4.37 14.95 20.35
CA ILE A 97 4.10 15.52 19.02
C ILE A 97 2.60 15.61 18.78
N GLU A 98 2.14 16.81 18.46
CA GLU A 98 0.79 17.03 17.92
C GLU A 98 0.83 17.07 16.39
N SER A 99 0.17 16.10 15.74
CA SER A 99 0.03 16.07 14.29
C SER A 99 -0.96 17.14 13.80
N PRO A 100 -0.56 18.03 12.87
CA PRO A 100 -1.49 18.93 12.22
C PRO A 100 -2.59 18.17 11.48
N ARG A 101 -3.76 18.79 11.38
CA ARG A 101 -4.81 18.28 10.49
C ARG A 101 -4.43 18.56 9.03
N TRP A 102 -3.93 17.53 8.35
CA TRP A 102 -3.54 17.61 6.94
C TRP A 102 -4.73 17.62 6.00
N GLN A 103 -5.71 16.75 6.26
CA GLN A 103 -6.91 16.59 5.45
C GLN A 103 -7.92 17.71 5.73
N LYS A 104 -8.21 18.51 4.68
CA LYS A 104 -9.26 19.52 4.67
C LYS A 104 -10.52 18.91 4.06
N ARG A 105 -11.47 18.58 4.93
CA ARG A 105 -12.79 18.02 4.60
C ARG A 105 -13.87 19.02 5.04
N GLU A 106 -14.65 19.50 4.09
CA GLU A 106 -15.78 20.42 4.30
C GLU A 106 -17.08 19.73 3.88
N LYS A 107 -18.18 19.93 4.61
CA LYS A 107 -19.47 19.35 4.21
C LYS A 107 -19.85 19.82 2.82
N THR A 108 -20.26 18.89 1.98
CA THR A 108 -20.63 19.16 0.58
C THR A 108 -22.13 18.93 0.40
N GLU A 109 -22.78 19.84 -0.32
CA GLU A 109 -24.20 19.69 -0.65
C GLU A 109 -24.43 18.59 -1.68
N ARG A 110 -25.60 17.95 -1.63
CA ARG A 110 -25.99 16.95 -2.63
C ARG A 110 -26.19 17.61 -3.98
N VAL A 111 -25.77 16.90 -5.02
CA VAL A 111 -25.95 17.33 -6.41
C VAL A 111 -27.11 16.55 -6.99
N HIS A 112 -28.14 17.24 -7.45
CA HIS A 112 -29.32 16.61 -8.06
C HIS A 112 -29.22 16.49 -9.59
N SER A 113 -28.26 17.18 -10.22
CA SER A 113 -28.00 17.07 -11.65
C SER A 113 -27.01 15.93 -11.91
N GLU A 114 -27.50 14.82 -12.48
CA GLU A 114 -26.64 13.73 -12.91
C GLU A 114 -25.81 14.12 -14.13
N PRO A 115 -24.53 13.73 -14.21
CA PRO A 115 -23.75 13.87 -15.44
C PRO A 115 -24.40 13.09 -16.56
N THR A 116 -24.43 13.69 -17.74
CA THR A 116 -24.90 13.05 -18.96
C THR A 116 -23.99 11.86 -19.32
N GLN A 117 -24.54 10.89 -20.06
CA GLN A 117 -23.74 9.78 -20.60
C GLN A 117 -22.57 10.29 -21.47
N THR A 118 -22.77 11.40 -22.19
CA THR A 118 -21.72 12.03 -23.00
C THR A 118 -20.57 12.57 -22.13
N GLU A 119 -20.87 13.17 -20.98
CA GLU A 119 -19.83 13.64 -20.04
C GLU A 119 -19.04 12.48 -19.44
N MET A 120 -19.73 11.40 -19.03
CA MET A 120 -19.06 10.20 -18.53
C MET A 120 -18.19 9.55 -19.61
N GLN A 121 -18.69 9.43 -20.84
CA GLN A 121 -17.92 8.90 -21.96
C GLN A 121 -16.69 9.76 -22.27
N LYS A 122 -16.81 11.09 -22.20
CA LYS A 122 -15.66 11.99 -22.35
C LYS A 122 -14.59 11.77 -21.28
N MET A 123 -14.98 11.56 -20.02
CA MET A 123 -14.01 11.23 -18.95
C MET A 123 -13.31 9.89 -19.23
N ILE A 124 -14.07 8.87 -19.65
CA ILE A 124 -13.55 7.55 -20.05
C ILE A 124 -12.53 7.70 -21.18
N ASP A 125 -12.88 8.43 -22.24
CA ASP A 125 -12.03 8.61 -23.43
C ASP A 125 -10.74 9.38 -23.09
N ASN A 126 -10.84 10.43 -22.28
CA ASN A 126 -9.66 11.18 -21.81
C ASN A 126 -8.70 10.29 -21.00
N CYS A 127 -9.23 9.46 -20.09
CA CYS A 127 -8.41 8.55 -19.31
C CYS A 127 -7.76 7.48 -20.19
N LEU A 128 -8.54 6.88 -21.11
CA LEU A 128 -8.03 5.85 -22.01
C LEU A 128 -6.96 6.41 -22.95
N GLN A 129 -7.16 7.61 -23.50
CA GLN A 129 -6.16 8.28 -24.33
C GLN A 129 -4.88 8.53 -23.54
N ASP A 130 -4.97 8.96 -22.28
CA ASP A 130 -3.81 9.15 -21.42
C ASP A 130 -3.05 7.85 -21.18
N ILE A 131 -3.75 6.79 -20.78
CA ILE A 131 -3.19 5.46 -20.54
C ILE A 131 -2.44 4.97 -21.79
N LEU A 132 -3.07 5.00 -22.97
CA LEU A 132 -2.45 4.54 -24.21
C LEU A 132 -1.25 5.40 -24.61
N ARG A 133 -1.33 6.72 -24.44
CA ARG A 133 -0.22 7.64 -24.68
C ARG A 133 0.99 7.33 -23.80
N ILE A 134 0.75 7.00 -22.53
CA ILE A 134 1.83 6.65 -21.58
C ILE A 134 2.46 5.31 -21.95
N TRP A 135 1.65 4.32 -22.30
CA TRP A 135 2.13 3.03 -22.79
C TRP A 135 3.05 3.18 -24.01
N ASP A 136 2.73 4.12 -24.92
CA ASP A 136 3.51 4.38 -26.14
C ASP A 136 4.84 5.11 -25.94
N LYS A 137 5.16 5.57 -24.73
CA LYS A 137 6.39 6.34 -24.47
C LYS A 137 7.66 5.51 -24.60
N ASP A 138 7.65 4.25 -24.15
CA ASP A 138 8.79 3.33 -24.26
C ASP A 138 8.39 2.16 -25.19
N LYS A 139 8.86 2.22 -26.44
CA LYS A 139 8.52 1.21 -27.45
C LYS A 139 9.22 -0.13 -27.24
N ASN A 140 10.34 -0.13 -26.51
CA ASN A 140 11.18 -1.32 -26.34
C ASN A 140 10.77 -2.13 -25.11
N ASP A 141 10.26 -1.46 -24.08
CA ASP A 141 9.73 -2.08 -22.87
C ASP A 141 8.62 -1.20 -22.28
N PRO A 142 7.41 -1.28 -22.84
CA PRO A 142 6.31 -0.44 -22.41
C PRO A 142 5.86 -0.79 -20.99
N TRP A 143 5.54 0.24 -20.20
CA TRP A 143 5.12 0.11 -18.81
C TRP A 143 4.37 1.35 -18.33
N PHE A 144 3.71 1.24 -17.18
CA PHE A 144 3.03 2.37 -16.53
C PHE A 144 3.86 2.89 -15.35
N PRO A 145 4.35 4.14 -15.40
CA PRO A 145 5.16 4.70 -14.34
C PRO A 145 4.38 4.97 -13.06
N VAL A 146 4.92 4.49 -11.94
CA VAL A 146 4.45 4.78 -10.58
C VAL A 146 5.61 5.33 -9.77
N ALA A 147 5.36 6.41 -9.03
CA ALA A 147 6.35 7.04 -8.18
C ALA A 147 6.14 6.64 -6.72
N ALA A 148 7.25 6.53 -5.99
CA ALA A 148 7.27 6.59 -4.54
C ALA A 148 7.82 7.95 -4.07
N GLN A 149 7.15 8.58 -3.11
CA GLN A 149 7.54 9.84 -2.49
C GLN A 149 7.65 9.66 -0.97
N VAL A 150 8.83 9.87 -0.40
CA VAL A 150 9.03 9.80 1.06
C VAL A 150 8.64 11.13 1.69
N GLU A 151 7.70 11.08 2.63
CA GLU A 151 7.31 12.22 3.46
C GLU A 151 8.27 12.38 4.64
N LEU A 152 9.07 13.45 4.60
CA LEU A 152 10.05 13.75 5.65
C LEU A 152 9.41 13.98 7.02
N SER A 153 8.13 14.38 7.06
CA SER A 153 7.36 14.50 8.30
C SER A 153 7.02 13.15 8.97
N GLY A 154 7.18 12.02 8.27
CA GLY A 154 6.92 10.67 8.79
C GLY A 154 5.44 10.31 8.91
N ASP A 155 5.14 9.16 9.53
CA ASP A 155 3.78 8.70 9.82
C ASP A 155 3.13 9.60 10.88
N ASP A 156 1.93 10.10 10.58
CA ASP A 156 1.15 11.00 11.43
C ASP A 156 0.73 10.36 12.76
N HIS A 157 0.75 9.04 12.85
CA HIS A 157 0.38 8.25 14.03
C HIS A 157 1.57 7.52 14.67
N MET A 158 2.80 7.98 14.41
CA MET A 158 4.00 7.44 15.05
C MET A 158 4.23 8.11 16.41
N ASP A 159 3.72 7.47 17.47
CA ASP A 159 4.01 7.82 18.87
C ASP A 159 5.21 7.01 19.41
N GLY A 160 5.58 7.23 20.67
CA GLY A 160 6.71 6.54 21.29
C GLY A 160 6.51 5.04 21.41
N LYS A 161 5.27 4.59 21.68
CA LYS A 161 4.92 3.17 21.77
C LYS A 161 5.06 2.47 20.42
N ASN A 162 4.51 3.06 19.37
CA ASN A 162 4.57 2.53 18.02
C ASN A 162 6.00 2.51 17.50
N PHE A 163 6.78 3.55 17.80
CA PHE A 163 8.20 3.60 17.44
C PHE A 163 9.02 2.46 18.06
N ILE A 164 8.88 2.23 19.37
CA ILE A 164 9.57 1.11 20.04
C ILE A 164 9.10 -0.24 19.48
N ASN A 165 7.80 -0.39 19.23
CA ASN A 165 7.26 -1.62 18.66
C ASN A 165 7.82 -1.91 17.25
N VAL A 166 7.94 -0.90 16.39
CA VAL A 166 8.58 -1.03 15.06
C VAL A 166 10.04 -1.42 15.21
N LEU A 167 10.81 -0.75 16.08
CA LEU A 167 12.22 -1.08 16.29
C LEU A 167 12.42 -2.51 16.80
N GLN A 168 11.51 -3.03 17.62
CA GLN A 168 11.56 -4.39 18.14
C GLN A 168 11.09 -5.43 17.09
N GLY A 169 10.11 -5.09 16.25
CA GLY A 169 9.50 -6.02 15.29
C GLY A 169 10.24 -6.15 13.95
N VAL A 170 11.06 -5.17 13.58
CA VAL A 170 11.87 -5.20 12.36
C VAL A 170 13.14 -6.04 12.58
N GLY A 171 13.54 -6.83 11.59
CA GLY A 171 14.77 -7.64 11.64
C GLY A 171 16.04 -6.90 11.22
N SER A 172 15.97 -6.06 10.17
CA SER A 172 17.18 -5.40 9.62
C SER A 172 17.58 -4.14 10.40
N PHE A 173 18.89 -3.97 10.65
CA PHE A 173 19.38 -2.77 11.33
C PHE A 173 19.31 -1.53 10.44
N GLU A 174 19.35 -1.69 9.11
CA GLU A 174 19.20 -0.61 8.14
C GLU A 174 17.82 0.06 8.30
N TYR A 175 16.79 -0.77 8.40
CA TYR A 175 15.43 -0.31 8.59
C TYR A 175 15.21 0.25 10.01
N LYS A 176 15.88 -0.29 11.04
CA LYS A 176 15.88 0.32 12.39
C LYS A 176 16.58 1.69 12.41
N ASN A 177 17.71 1.82 11.74
CA ASN A 177 18.48 3.08 11.65
C ASN A 177 17.69 4.17 10.91
N ILE A 178 17.06 3.84 9.78
CA ILE A 178 16.22 4.81 9.08
C ILE A 178 14.98 5.16 9.91
N SER A 179 14.47 4.22 10.72
CA SER A 179 13.39 4.50 11.68
C SER A 179 13.78 5.52 12.72
N LEU A 180 14.94 5.32 13.34
CA LEU A 180 15.52 6.23 14.32
C LEU A 180 15.70 7.62 13.73
N LEU A 181 16.29 7.73 12.53
CA LEU A 181 16.60 9.01 11.91
C LEU A 181 15.33 9.79 11.53
N PHE A 182 14.34 9.14 10.92
CA PHE A 182 13.08 9.81 10.55
C PHE A 182 12.23 10.18 11.76
N ALA A 183 12.20 9.35 12.81
CA ALA A 183 11.53 9.69 14.07
C ALA A 183 12.15 10.95 14.70
N LEU A 184 13.49 11.04 14.71
CA LEU A 184 14.18 12.22 15.23
C LEU A 184 13.91 13.46 14.38
N ILE A 185 14.03 13.36 13.05
CA ILE A 185 13.69 14.45 12.12
C ILE A 185 12.25 14.93 12.31
N ARG A 186 11.31 14.01 12.50
CA ARG A 186 9.90 14.31 12.77
C ARG A 186 9.75 15.15 14.05
N CYS A 187 10.39 14.79 15.17
CA CYS A 187 10.35 15.61 16.39
C CYS A 187 10.75 17.06 16.12
N PHE A 188 11.83 17.29 15.37
CA PHE A 188 12.27 18.66 15.06
C PHE A 188 11.36 19.39 14.07
N LEU A 189 10.88 18.72 13.02
CA LEU A 189 10.03 19.33 12.00
C LEU A 189 8.65 19.70 12.55
N MET A 190 8.03 18.82 13.33
CA MET A 190 6.65 18.96 13.78
C MET A 190 6.49 20.10 14.79
N THR A 191 7.51 20.38 15.60
CA THR A 191 7.51 21.54 16.51
C THR A 191 7.84 22.86 15.81
N ASN A 192 8.06 22.87 14.48
CA ASN A 192 8.46 24.04 13.71
C ASN A 192 7.53 24.28 12.50
N PRO A 193 6.29 24.75 12.70
CA PRO A 193 5.26 24.85 11.66
C PRO A 193 5.64 25.67 10.43
N ALA A 194 6.48 26.70 10.58
CA ALA A 194 6.95 27.51 9.47
C ALA A 194 7.83 26.71 8.49
N ARG A 195 8.72 25.86 9.02
CA ARG A 195 9.59 24.99 8.21
C ARG A 195 8.81 23.80 7.66
N LEU A 196 7.93 23.22 8.46
CA LEU A 196 7.07 22.11 8.06
C LEU A 196 6.23 22.44 6.80
N ARG A 197 5.71 23.66 6.68
CA ARG A 197 4.94 24.13 5.49
C ARG A 197 5.72 24.15 4.17
N LEU A 198 7.05 24.06 4.21
CA LEU A 198 7.90 23.91 3.02
C LEU A 198 7.98 22.46 2.55
N ILE A 199 7.77 21.51 3.45
CA ILE A 199 7.78 20.07 3.17
C ILE A 199 6.38 19.58 2.82
N ARG A 200 5.40 19.90 3.67
CA ARG A 200 4.06 19.32 3.61
C ARG A 200 3.00 20.36 3.92
N ARG A 201 1.91 20.35 3.16
CA ARG A 201 0.82 21.34 3.26
C ARG A 201 -0.52 20.63 3.42
N PRO A 202 -1.47 21.22 4.17
CA PRO A 202 -2.83 20.71 4.20
C PRO A 202 -3.45 20.68 2.79
N TYR A 203 -4.22 19.63 2.51
CA TYR A 203 -4.76 19.32 1.18
C TYR A 203 -6.25 18.97 1.26
N ARG A 204 -6.95 19.11 0.13
CA ARG A 204 -8.38 18.76 0.03
C ARG A 204 -8.54 17.24 -0.12
N GLY A 205 -9.58 16.70 0.52
CA GLY A 205 -9.86 15.27 0.45
C GLY A 205 -9.05 14.45 1.47
N ILE A 206 -8.85 13.17 1.17
CA ILE A 206 -8.28 12.18 2.08
C ILE A 206 -6.90 11.73 1.58
N CYS A 207 -6.83 11.35 0.30
CA CYS A 207 -5.61 10.97 -0.37
C CYS A 207 -4.71 12.19 -0.59
N GLU A 208 -3.44 12.07 -0.21
CA GLU A 208 -2.50 13.18 -0.33
C GLU A 208 -2.09 13.39 -1.79
N PRO A 209 -2.19 14.62 -2.34
CA PRO A 209 -1.64 14.90 -3.66
C PRO A 209 -0.11 14.83 -3.63
N MET A 210 0.48 14.06 -4.53
CA MET A 210 1.93 13.99 -4.65
C MET A 210 2.43 15.26 -5.34
N SER A 211 3.19 16.09 -4.61
CA SER A 211 3.63 17.40 -5.10
C SER A 211 5.13 17.53 -5.33
N THR A 212 5.93 16.58 -4.86
CA THR A 212 7.40 16.69 -4.78
C THR A 212 8.07 15.88 -5.88
N SER A 213 7.74 16.22 -7.13
CA SER A 213 8.11 15.40 -8.29
C SER A 213 9.62 15.21 -8.50
N PHE A 214 10.46 16.11 -7.98
CA PHE A 214 11.92 15.97 -8.03
C PHE A 214 12.47 14.91 -7.06
N ALA A 215 11.67 14.50 -6.07
CA ALA A 215 12.03 13.46 -5.09
C ALA A 215 11.39 12.10 -5.41
N TRP A 216 10.69 11.99 -6.55
CA TRP A 216 10.00 10.78 -6.94
C TRP A 216 10.98 9.68 -7.34
N ILE A 217 10.77 8.51 -6.77
CA ILE A 217 11.44 7.27 -7.17
C ILE A 217 10.49 6.55 -8.13
N TRP A 218 10.72 6.72 -9.43
CA TRP A 218 9.94 6.05 -10.47
C TRP A 218 10.29 4.57 -10.57
N HIS A 219 9.26 3.73 -10.60
CA HIS A 219 9.46 2.28 -10.68
C HIS A 219 8.30 1.52 -11.33
N ARG A 220 8.63 0.42 -12.02
CA ARG A 220 7.68 -0.64 -12.37
C ARG A 220 7.74 -1.71 -11.30
N ILE A 221 6.60 -2.08 -10.70
CA ILE A 221 6.51 -3.17 -9.71
C ILE A 221 5.25 -3.99 -9.99
N ALA A 222 5.30 -5.29 -9.67
CA ALA A 222 4.20 -6.23 -9.92
C ALA A 222 2.88 -5.78 -9.27
N PHE A 223 2.93 -5.22 -8.06
CA PHE A 223 1.76 -4.68 -7.37
C PHE A 223 0.99 -3.65 -8.22
N SER A 224 1.70 -2.73 -8.89
CA SER A 224 1.06 -1.73 -9.75
C SER A 224 0.49 -2.36 -11.01
N ASP A 225 1.27 -3.23 -11.67
CA ASP A 225 0.90 -3.87 -12.94
C ASP A 225 -0.36 -4.74 -12.79
N VAL A 226 -0.47 -5.50 -11.69
CA VAL A 226 -1.66 -6.35 -11.45
C VAL A 226 -2.91 -5.52 -11.15
N ASN A 227 -2.78 -4.36 -10.50
CA ASN A 227 -3.89 -3.43 -10.32
C ASN A 227 -4.31 -2.82 -11.67
N PHE A 228 -3.37 -2.33 -12.49
CA PHE A 228 -3.67 -1.76 -13.80
C PHE A 228 -4.27 -2.78 -14.76
N PHE A 229 -3.81 -4.03 -14.70
CA PHE A 229 -4.42 -5.15 -15.39
C PHE A 229 -5.91 -5.27 -15.02
N GLU A 230 -6.24 -5.23 -13.74
CA GLU A 230 -7.63 -5.31 -13.29
C GLU A 230 -8.47 -4.16 -13.88
N HIS A 231 -7.99 -2.91 -13.82
CA HIS A 231 -8.73 -1.75 -14.33
C HIS A 231 -9.07 -1.91 -15.83
N LEU A 232 -8.11 -2.36 -16.63
CA LEU A 232 -8.29 -2.57 -18.07
C LEU A 232 -9.19 -3.77 -18.37
N LEU A 233 -9.01 -4.88 -17.66
CA LEU A 233 -9.84 -6.07 -17.83
C LEU A 233 -11.30 -5.77 -17.50
N VAL A 234 -11.54 -5.02 -16.42
CA VAL A 234 -12.86 -4.55 -16.03
C VAL A 234 -13.44 -3.68 -17.14
N PHE A 235 -12.72 -2.64 -17.59
CA PHE A 235 -13.15 -1.77 -18.69
C PHE A 235 -13.60 -2.55 -19.93
N LEU A 236 -12.82 -3.55 -20.36
CA LEU A 236 -13.16 -4.40 -21.50
C LEU A 236 -14.39 -5.28 -21.25
N SER A 237 -14.61 -5.72 -20.00
CA SER A 237 -15.66 -6.69 -19.65
C SER A 237 -17.05 -6.07 -19.46
N LEU A 238 -17.19 -4.74 -19.40
CA LEU A 238 -18.47 -4.11 -19.05
C LEU A 238 -19.50 -4.14 -20.18
N GLU A 239 -19.08 -3.96 -21.43
CA GLU A 239 -19.99 -3.87 -22.58
C GLU A 239 -19.35 -4.43 -23.86
N ALA A 240 -20.16 -5.06 -24.71
CA ALA A 240 -19.70 -5.65 -25.97
C ALA A 240 -19.10 -4.61 -26.94
N SER A 241 -19.53 -3.35 -26.86
CA SER A 241 -18.98 -2.23 -27.65
C SER A 241 -17.47 -2.03 -27.41
N ARG A 242 -16.96 -2.42 -26.24
CA ARG A 242 -15.54 -2.27 -25.87
C ARG A 242 -14.63 -3.25 -26.59
N ARG A 243 -15.17 -4.23 -27.32
CA ARG A 243 -14.42 -5.12 -28.22
C ARG A 243 -13.59 -4.36 -29.26
N GLN A 244 -14.02 -3.15 -29.65
CA GLN A 244 -13.23 -2.28 -30.54
C GLN A 244 -11.83 -1.93 -29.97
N HIS A 245 -11.65 -2.00 -28.66
CA HIS A 245 -10.38 -1.71 -28.00
C HIS A 245 -9.50 -2.96 -27.82
N TYR A 246 -10.00 -4.17 -28.10
CA TYR A 246 -9.24 -5.41 -27.91
C TYR A 246 -7.89 -5.41 -28.62
N PRO A 247 -7.77 -5.04 -29.91
CA PRO A 247 -6.48 -5.05 -30.61
C PRO A 247 -5.41 -4.19 -29.91
N ARG A 248 -5.85 -3.18 -29.15
CA ARG A 248 -4.96 -2.25 -28.46
C ARG A 248 -4.68 -2.65 -27.02
N ILE A 249 -5.67 -3.15 -26.29
CA ILE A 249 -5.58 -3.38 -24.85
C ILE A 249 -5.15 -4.81 -24.50
N ILE A 250 -5.50 -5.83 -25.30
CA ILE A 250 -5.11 -7.22 -25.03
C ILE A 250 -3.59 -7.38 -24.92
N PRO A 251 -2.76 -6.84 -25.83
CA PRO A 251 -1.30 -6.94 -25.68
C PRO A 251 -0.77 -6.25 -24.42
N ILE A 252 -1.44 -5.19 -23.95
CA ILE A 252 -1.10 -4.50 -22.69
C ILE A 252 -1.38 -5.44 -21.51
N LEU A 253 -2.57 -6.04 -21.47
CA LEU A 253 -2.96 -7.00 -20.43
C LEU A 253 -1.99 -8.19 -20.36
N GLU A 254 -1.62 -8.77 -21.50
CA GLU A 254 -0.65 -9.87 -21.55
C GLU A 254 0.72 -9.46 -21.03
N ASN A 255 1.19 -8.25 -21.35
CA ASN A 255 2.47 -7.74 -20.86
C ASN A 255 2.46 -7.56 -19.34
N LEU A 256 1.43 -6.89 -18.79
CA LEU A 256 1.28 -6.66 -17.35
C LEU A 256 1.20 -7.99 -16.58
N LEU A 257 0.35 -8.92 -17.04
CA LEU A 257 0.16 -10.20 -16.37
C LEU A 257 1.39 -11.08 -16.46
N ARG A 258 2.09 -11.09 -17.61
CA ARG A 258 3.36 -11.82 -17.75
C ARG A 258 4.43 -11.30 -16.80
N TYR A 259 4.54 -9.99 -16.63
CA TYR A 259 5.49 -9.42 -15.68
C TYR A 259 5.19 -9.92 -14.25
N CYS A 260 3.91 -10.03 -13.88
CA CYS A 260 3.51 -10.54 -12.58
C CYS A 260 3.75 -12.05 -12.44
N VAL A 261 3.20 -12.86 -13.34
CA VAL A 261 3.18 -14.34 -13.24
C VAL A 261 4.54 -14.97 -13.55
N CYS A 262 5.31 -14.38 -14.46
CA CYS A 262 6.57 -14.96 -14.95
C CYS A 262 7.79 -14.24 -14.39
N SER A 263 7.90 -12.93 -14.63
CA SER A 263 9.12 -12.17 -14.27
C SER A 263 9.27 -11.90 -12.79
N SER A 264 8.14 -11.72 -12.09
CA SER A 264 8.10 -11.33 -10.67
C SER A 264 8.01 -12.52 -9.72
N ARG A 265 8.18 -13.73 -10.23
CA ARG A 265 8.01 -14.97 -9.47
C ARG A 265 9.29 -15.35 -8.73
N GLU A 266 9.15 -15.62 -7.43
CA GLU A 266 10.18 -16.18 -6.57
C GLU A 266 9.69 -17.51 -5.96
N TRP A 267 10.60 -18.42 -5.60
CA TRP A 267 10.27 -19.67 -4.91
C TRP A 267 10.46 -19.55 -3.41
N LEU A 268 9.44 -19.92 -2.65
CA LEU A 268 9.45 -19.97 -1.19
C LEU A 268 9.03 -21.36 -0.69
N GLU A 269 9.17 -21.57 0.61
CA GLU A 269 8.65 -22.72 1.34
C GLU A 269 7.80 -22.24 2.52
N THR A 270 6.71 -22.95 2.82
CA THR A 270 5.89 -22.62 3.98
C THR A 270 6.62 -22.96 5.30
N PRO A 271 6.40 -22.20 6.38
CA PRO A 271 7.19 -22.31 7.60
C PRO A 271 7.01 -23.62 8.39
N ASN A 272 5.91 -24.35 8.20
CA ASN A 272 5.64 -25.58 8.97
C ASN A 272 5.72 -26.83 8.12
N ASN A 273 4.97 -26.90 7.01
CA ASN A 273 4.92 -28.11 6.19
C ASN A 273 5.91 -28.09 5.03
N LEU A 274 6.74 -27.04 4.91
CA LEU A 274 7.77 -26.90 3.87
C LEU A 274 7.21 -27.10 2.46
N ILE A 275 5.98 -26.60 2.23
CA ILE A 275 5.34 -26.69 0.92
C ILE A 275 6.06 -25.70 0.02
N ARG A 276 6.79 -26.18 -0.97
CA ARG A 276 7.41 -25.31 -1.97
C ARG A 276 6.32 -24.68 -2.85
N HIS A 277 6.33 -23.35 -2.96
CA HIS A 277 5.36 -22.61 -3.74
C HIS A 277 5.98 -21.37 -4.39
N PRO A 278 5.43 -20.90 -5.52
CA PRO A 278 5.79 -19.60 -6.05
C PRO A 278 5.19 -18.48 -5.17
N ALA A 279 5.80 -17.31 -5.16
CA ALA A 279 5.25 -16.08 -4.61
C ALA A 279 5.70 -14.90 -5.49
N ILE A 280 4.98 -13.79 -5.44
CA ILE A 280 5.25 -12.64 -6.32
C ILE A 280 6.00 -11.57 -5.53
N THR A 281 7.18 -11.18 -5.99
CA THR A 281 8.00 -10.11 -5.40
C THR A 281 7.84 -8.80 -6.16
N CYS A 282 7.80 -7.68 -5.44
CA CYS A 282 7.78 -6.36 -6.08
C CYS A 282 9.13 -5.97 -6.71
N LEU A 283 10.24 -6.58 -6.27
CA LEU A 283 11.59 -6.28 -6.76
C LEU A 283 12.29 -7.55 -7.25
N PRO A 284 11.81 -8.13 -8.38
CA PRO A 284 12.44 -9.32 -8.94
C PRO A 284 13.87 -9.08 -9.36
N LYS A 285 14.69 -10.13 -9.26
CA LYS A 285 16.09 -10.15 -9.65
C LYS A 285 16.33 -11.30 -10.63
N ASP A 286 17.26 -11.14 -11.55
CA ASP A 286 17.73 -12.23 -12.41
C ASP A 286 18.71 -13.16 -11.67
N GLU A 287 19.24 -14.17 -12.37
CA GLU A 287 20.18 -15.15 -11.81
C GLU A 287 21.48 -14.50 -11.31
N GLU A 288 21.87 -13.36 -11.89
CA GLU A 288 23.02 -12.56 -11.47
C GLU A 288 22.69 -11.54 -10.37
N GLY A 289 21.45 -11.52 -9.88
CA GLY A 289 20.99 -10.61 -8.82
C GLY A 289 20.70 -9.17 -9.30
N ARG A 290 20.67 -8.92 -10.62
CA ARG A 290 20.32 -7.62 -11.20
C ARG A 290 18.81 -7.42 -11.18
N PRO A 291 18.32 -6.20 -10.86
CA PRO A 291 16.89 -5.94 -10.81
C PRO A 291 16.24 -6.11 -12.18
N LEU A 292 15.15 -6.88 -12.23
CA LEU A 292 14.28 -7.02 -13.40
C LEU A 292 13.18 -5.95 -13.45
N CYS A 293 13.06 -5.12 -12.40
CA CYS A 293 12.18 -3.96 -12.39
C CYS A 293 12.83 -2.75 -13.08
N ARG A 294 12.01 -1.91 -13.71
CA ARG A 294 12.43 -0.59 -14.20
C ARG A 294 12.74 0.30 -13.00
N LEU A 295 14.02 0.48 -12.68
CA LEU A 295 14.50 1.29 -11.58
C LEU A 295 15.90 1.83 -11.94
N SER A 296 16.16 3.12 -11.76
CA SER A 296 17.52 3.64 -11.97
C SER A 296 18.48 3.13 -10.89
N GLU A 297 19.79 3.11 -11.17
CA GLU A 297 20.80 2.71 -10.17
C GLU A 297 20.75 3.59 -8.91
N GLU A 298 20.56 4.91 -9.09
CA GLU A 298 20.38 5.85 -7.99
C GLU A 298 19.13 5.50 -7.16
N ALA A 299 18.01 5.18 -7.81
CA ALA A 299 16.78 4.77 -7.15
C ALA A 299 16.94 3.43 -6.41
N LEU A 300 17.68 2.49 -6.97
CA LEU A 300 18.02 1.22 -6.32
C LEU A 300 18.86 1.46 -5.07
N GLN A 301 19.88 2.32 -5.15
CA GLN A 301 20.70 2.66 -4.00
C GLN A 301 19.89 3.36 -2.91
N LYS A 302 19.00 4.30 -3.29
CA LYS A 302 18.06 4.94 -2.35
C LYS A 302 17.18 3.92 -1.65
N LYS A 303 16.58 2.97 -2.38
CA LYS A 303 15.77 1.90 -1.80
C LYS A 303 16.57 1.03 -0.83
N ARG A 304 17.80 0.64 -1.18
CA ARG A 304 18.72 -0.10 -0.29
C ARG A 304 18.98 0.67 1.01
N ASN A 305 19.31 1.96 0.90
CA ASN A 305 19.58 2.82 2.07
C ASN A 305 18.35 3.00 2.98
N LEU A 306 17.14 2.87 2.43
CA LEU A 306 15.87 2.89 3.16
C LEU A 306 15.51 1.52 3.79
N GLY A 307 16.36 0.50 3.67
CA GLY A 307 16.08 -0.85 4.17
C GLY A 307 15.26 -1.73 3.21
N PHE A 308 15.07 -1.29 1.96
CA PHE A 308 14.35 -2.04 0.91
C PHE A 308 15.29 -2.72 -0.10
N GLY A 309 16.51 -3.07 0.32
CA GLY A 309 17.48 -3.77 -0.53
C GLY A 309 17.15 -5.25 -0.73
N ASP A 310 16.58 -5.85 0.32
CA ASP A 310 16.11 -7.22 0.36
C ASP A 310 14.60 -7.21 0.57
N TYR A 311 13.89 -7.59 -0.49
CA TYR A 311 12.43 -7.57 -0.53
C TYR A 311 11.88 -8.98 -0.31
N VAL A 312 10.83 -9.05 0.48
CA VAL A 312 10.09 -10.29 0.75
C VAL A 312 8.85 -10.29 -0.15
N PRO A 313 8.54 -11.40 -0.85
CA PRO A 313 7.26 -11.53 -1.51
C PRO A 313 6.09 -11.27 -0.53
N ASP A 314 5.14 -10.47 -0.96
CA ASP A 314 3.96 -10.12 -0.17
C ASP A 314 2.73 -10.93 -0.59
N THR A 315 1.80 -11.05 0.36
CA THR A 315 0.56 -11.78 0.20
C THR A 315 -0.45 -11.00 -0.65
N ASP A 316 -0.46 -9.67 -0.65
CA ASP A 316 -1.37 -8.88 -1.51
C ASP A 316 -1.02 -9.03 -3.00
N THR A 317 0.22 -8.75 -3.41
CA THR A 317 0.59 -8.87 -4.84
C THR A 317 0.41 -10.30 -5.30
N THR A 318 0.76 -11.28 -4.46
CA THR A 318 0.60 -12.69 -4.79
C THR A 318 -0.87 -13.07 -4.98
N PHE A 319 -1.73 -12.82 -4.00
CA PHE A 319 -3.14 -13.22 -4.09
C PHE A 319 -3.92 -12.40 -5.11
N LEU A 320 -3.60 -11.11 -5.28
CA LEU A 320 -4.18 -10.32 -6.36
C LEU A 320 -3.77 -10.87 -7.74
N THR A 321 -2.52 -11.32 -7.91
CA THR A 321 -2.06 -11.97 -9.15
C THR A 321 -2.81 -13.29 -9.39
N LEU A 322 -3.05 -14.10 -8.36
CA LEU A 322 -3.85 -15.32 -8.48
C LEU A 322 -5.29 -15.03 -8.91
N ALA A 323 -5.93 -14.01 -8.32
CA ALA A 323 -7.26 -13.58 -8.73
C ALA A 323 -7.27 -13.12 -10.21
N MET A 324 -6.26 -12.35 -10.63
CA MET A 324 -6.16 -11.86 -12.01
C MET A 324 -5.84 -12.96 -13.01
N ALA A 325 -4.99 -13.93 -12.67
CA ALA A 325 -4.71 -15.10 -13.50
C ALA A 325 -6.00 -15.88 -13.80
N ARG A 326 -6.85 -16.10 -12.79
CA ARG A 326 -8.15 -16.75 -13.00
C ARG A 326 -9.10 -15.90 -13.83
N LYS A 327 -9.25 -14.61 -13.51
CA LYS A 327 -10.11 -13.69 -14.28
C LYS A 327 -9.65 -13.58 -15.75
N TRP A 328 -8.35 -13.67 -16.02
CA TRP A 328 -7.79 -13.71 -17.38
C TRP A 328 -8.21 -14.97 -18.13
N LEU A 329 -7.99 -16.14 -17.53
CA LEU A 329 -8.35 -17.43 -18.13
C LEU A 329 -9.85 -17.49 -18.46
N ASP A 330 -10.70 -17.07 -17.52
CA ASP A 330 -12.15 -17.05 -17.71
C ASP A 330 -12.57 -16.04 -18.79
N PHE A 331 -11.91 -14.87 -18.86
CA PHE A 331 -12.16 -13.86 -19.88
C PHE A 331 -11.78 -14.34 -21.28
N VAL A 332 -10.58 -14.92 -21.43
CA VAL A 332 -10.08 -15.48 -22.69
C VAL A 332 -11.00 -16.59 -23.19
N GLN A 333 -11.42 -17.48 -22.30
CA GLN A 333 -12.34 -18.56 -22.63
C GLN A 333 -13.71 -18.01 -23.08
N ARG A 334 -14.29 -17.09 -22.32
CA ARG A 334 -15.61 -16.50 -22.62
C ARG A 334 -15.62 -15.73 -23.92
N GLU A 335 -14.60 -14.93 -24.17
CA GLU A 335 -14.49 -14.08 -25.36
C GLU A 335 -13.84 -14.79 -26.56
N GLN A 336 -13.39 -16.04 -26.40
CA GLN A 336 -12.73 -16.86 -27.42
C GLN A 336 -11.52 -16.16 -28.06
N LEU A 337 -10.66 -15.57 -27.22
CA LEU A 337 -9.54 -14.77 -27.69
C LEU A 337 -8.36 -15.64 -28.12
N ALA A 338 -7.74 -15.27 -29.24
CA ALA A 338 -6.42 -15.78 -29.62
C ALA A 338 -5.34 -14.96 -28.89
N VAL A 339 -4.76 -15.55 -27.86
CA VAL A 339 -3.75 -14.95 -26.97
C VAL A 339 -2.55 -15.90 -26.82
N ASP A 340 -1.48 -15.46 -26.15
CA ASP A 340 -0.30 -16.27 -25.92
C ASP A 340 -0.61 -17.50 -25.03
N GLY A 341 -0.56 -18.68 -25.62
CA GLY A 341 -0.78 -19.96 -24.93
C GLY A 341 0.21 -20.24 -23.79
N GLY A 342 1.46 -19.77 -23.89
CA GLY A 342 2.45 -19.93 -22.83
C GLY A 342 2.14 -19.07 -21.59
N LEU A 343 1.48 -17.92 -21.77
CA LEU A 343 0.97 -17.15 -20.64
C LEU A 343 -0.22 -17.83 -19.98
N LEU A 344 -1.13 -18.43 -20.75
CA LEU A 344 -2.25 -19.21 -20.21
C LEU A 344 -1.74 -20.39 -19.37
N GLU A 345 -0.79 -21.16 -19.91
CA GLU A 345 -0.15 -22.28 -19.20
C GLU A 345 0.53 -21.80 -17.91
N SER A 346 1.22 -20.66 -17.95
CA SER A 346 1.85 -20.08 -16.76
C SER A 346 0.83 -19.69 -15.68
N CYS A 347 -0.32 -19.15 -16.09
CA CYS A 347 -1.43 -18.83 -15.18
C CYS A 347 -2.04 -20.10 -14.56
N GLU A 348 -2.28 -21.13 -15.37
CA GLU A 348 -2.80 -22.42 -14.90
C GLU A 348 -1.84 -23.10 -13.92
N SER A 349 -0.55 -23.12 -14.26
CA SER A 349 0.51 -23.66 -13.40
C SER A 349 0.58 -22.93 -12.06
N LEU A 350 0.47 -21.60 -12.07
CA LEU A 350 0.47 -20.79 -10.85
C LEU A 350 -0.74 -21.13 -9.96
N LEU A 351 -1.92 -21.35 -10.54
CA LEU A 351 -3.15 -21.67 -9.80
C LEU A 351 -3.22 -23.11 -9.29
N ALA A 352 -2.43 -24.03 -9.84
CA ALA A 352 -2.43 -25.45 -9.50
C ALA A 352 -1.91 -25.77 -8.09
N TYR A 353 -1.24 -24.83 -7.43
CA TYR A 353 -0.75 -25.00 -6.07
C TYR A 353 -1.90 -25.02 -5.04
N PRO A 354 -1.74 -25.70 -3.90
CA PRO A 354 -2.76 -25.78 -2.86
C PRO A 354 -2.81 -24.50 -2.02
N TRP A 355 -3.21 -23.39 -2.64
CA TRP A 355 -3.05 -22.04 -2.09
C TRP A 355 -3.75 -21.82 -0.75
N VAL A 356 -4.93 -22.42 -0.52
CA VAL A 356 -5.62 -22.31 0.78
C VAL A 356 -4.83 -23.01 1.88
N LYS A 357 -4.21 -24.16 1.58
CA LYS A 357 -3.33 -24.86 2.52
C LYS A 357 -2.05 -24.07 2.79
N ILE A 358 -1.47 -23.47 1.75
CA ILE A 358 -0.25 -22.65 1.85
C ILE A 358 -0.50 -21.45 2.76
N ILE A 359 -1.55 -20.66 2.49
CA ILE A 359 -1.82 -19.43 3.25
C ILE A 359 -2.41 -19.72 4.64
N GLY A 360 -3.07 -20.86 4.81
CA GLY A 360 -3.57 -21.33 6.10
C GLY A 360 -2.45 -21.57 7.13
N GLU A 361 -1.19 -21.72 6.72
CA GLU A 361 -0.04 -21.77 7.65
C GLU A 361 0.26 -20.44 8.34
N TYR A 362 -0.27 -19.34 7.83
CA TYR A 362 0.02 -17.98 8.28
C TYR A 362 -1.15 -17.32 9.03
N GLN A 363 -2.29 -18.01 9.20
CA GLN A 363 -3.47 -17.44 9.83
C GLN A 363 -3.28 -17.27 11.35
N VAL A 364 -3.48 -16.05 11.86
CA VAL A 364 -3.52 -15.77 13.30
C VAL A 364 -4.71 -16.48 13.93
N GLY A 365 -4.45 -17.19 15.04
CA GLY A 365 -5.43 -18.07 15.69
C GLY A 365 -5.71 -19.38 14.92
N GLY A 366 -5.01 -19.58 13.79
CA GLY A 366 -5.03 -20.79 12.97
C GLY A 366 -4.40 -22.02 13.64
N LYS A 367 -4.12 -23.03 12.83
CA LYS A 367 -3.49 -24.29 13.28
C LYS A 367 -2.03 -24.09 13.73
N TYR A 368 -1.34 -23.11 13.18
CA TYR A 368 0.09 -22.89 13.37
C TYR A 368 0.34 -21.51 13.98
N ASN A 369 1.45 -21.39 14.72
CA ASN A 369 1.90 -20.13 15.34
C ASN A 369 3.23 -19.65 14.75
N SER A 370 3.67 -20.22 13.62
CA SER A 370 4.89 -19.81 12.92
C SER A 370 4.61 -18.55 12.08
N ASN A 371 5.52 -17.58 12.08
CA ASN A 371 5.37 -16.28 11.40
C ASN A 371 4.24 -15.37 11.96
N PRO A 372 4.20 -15.10 13.28
CA PRO A 372 3.26 -14.12 13.83
C PRO A 372 3.61 -12.70 13.36
N PRO A 373 2.65 -11.74 13.45
CA PRO A 373 2.97 -10.32 13.31
C PRO A 373 4.04 -9.91 14.34
N THR A 374 5.15 -9.36 13.85
CA THR A 374 6.24 -8.86 14.71
C THR A 374 6.06 -7.38 15.07
N ILE A 375 5.27 -6.66 14.28
CA ILE A 375 4.82 -5.30 14.52
C ILE A 375 3.31 -5.35 14.83
N GLN A 376 2.85 -4.54 15.79
CA GLN A 376 1.48 -4.50 16.30
C GLN A 376 0.99 -3.07 16.53
N ILE A 377 0.94 -2.31 15.44
CA ILE A 377 0.57 -0.89 15.43
C ILE A 377 -0.61 -0.58 14.52
N THR A 378 -1.17 -1.56 13.80
CA THR A 378 -2.50 -1.44 13.18
C THR A 378 -3.61 -1.55 14.22
N ARG A 379 -3.70 -0.55 15.11
CA ARG A 379 -4.71 -0.50 16.19
C ARG A 379 -5.92 0.34 15.79
N PRO A 380 -7.13 0.06 16.33
CA PRO A 380 -7.47 -0.96 17.33
C PRO A 380 -7.96 -2.29 16.72
N LEU A 381 -7.38 -2.71 15.59
CA LEU A 381 -7.78 -3.92 14.88
C LEU A 381 -7.55 -5.19 15.74
N ASP A 382 -8.52 -6.09 15.70
CA ASP A 382 -8.37 -7.45 16.21
C ASP A 382 -7.80 -8.33 15.08
N TYR A 383 -6.68 -8.98 15.34
CA TYR A 383 -5.92 -9.73 14.35
C TYR A 383 -6.40 -11.18 14.17
N GLU A 384 -7.28 -11.68 15.05
CA GLU A 384 -7.78 -13.05 14.97
C GLU A 384 -8.34 -13.36 13.57
N GLY A 385 -7.93 -14.48 12.97
CA GLY A 385 -8.37 -14.90 11.63
C GLY A 385 -7.67 -14.23 10.44
N ALA A 386 -6.88 -13.17 10.67
CA ALA A 386 -6.12 -12.50 9.62
C ALA A 386 -4.80 -13.22 9.29
N VAL A 387 -4.21 -12.82 8.17
CA VAL A 387 -2.89 -13.25 7.69
C VAL A 387 -1.96 -12.04 7.65
N PRO A 388 -0.69 -12.15 8.09
CA PRO A 388 0.31 -11.08 7.96
C PRO A 388 0.68 -10.77 6.51
N ILE A 389 1.21 -9.58 6.24
CA ILE A 389 1.45 -9.10 4.87
C ILE A 389 2.55 -9.89 4.14
N TRP A 390 3.64 -10.27 4.82
CA TRP A 390 4.78 -10.92 4.18
C TRP A 390 4.77 -12.44 4.37
N PHE A 391 5.17 -13.16 3.32
CA PHE A 391 5.51 -14.57 3.44
C PHE A 391 6.76 -14.78 4.29
N ASP A 392 6.93 -16.01 4.79
CA ASP A 392 8.15 -16.35 5.52
C ASP A 392 9.33 -16.44 4.56
N LYS A 393 10.38 -15.66 4.82
CA LYS A 393 11.62 -15.66 4.04
C LYS A 393 12.79 -15.29 4.91
N THR A 394 13.88 -16.04 4.76
CA THR A 394 15.12 -15.83 5.49
C THR A 394 16.22 -15.33 4.55
N PHE A 395 17.01 -14.38 5.01
CA PHE A 395 18.16 -13.84 4.29
C PHE A 395 19.44 -14.22 5.02
N LYS A 396 20.53 -14.41 4.28
CA LYS A 396 21.84 -14.71 4.86
C LYS A 396 22.74 -13.48 4.70
N ASN A 397 23.28 -13.01 5.81
CA ASN A 397 24.26 -11.93 5.82
C ASN A 397 25.65 -12.37 5.36
N GLU A 398 26.51 -11.40 5.10
CA GLU A 398 27.94 -11.61 4.76
C GLU A 398 28.69 -12.42 5.83
N ASP A 399 28.31 -12.29 7.10
CA ASP A 399 28.88 -13.03 8.23
C ASP A 399 28.25 -14.42 8.44
N GLY A 400 27.31 -14.80 7.57
CA GLY A 400 26.63 -16.08 7.58
C GLY A 400 25.43 -16.20 8.52
N ARG A 401 25.09 -15.14 9.28
CA ARG A 401 23.89 -15.13 10.12
C ARG A 401 22.62 -15.09 9.27
N MET A 402 21.57 -15.77 9.75
CA MET A 402 20.26 -15.74 9.12
C MET A 402 19.42 -14.60 9.72
N ILE A 403 18.94 -13.69 8.87
CA ILE A 403 17.98 -12.64 9.23
C ILE A 403 16.58 -13.09 8.80
N ARG A 404 15.63 -12.90 9.71
CA ARG A 404 14.18 -13.02 9.45
C ARG A 404 13.53 -11.65 9.56
N GLU A 405 12.30 -11.53 9.07
CA GLU A 405 11.45 -10.34 9.19
C GLU A 405 12.19 -9.03 8.82
N VAL A 406 12.94 -9.02 7.71
CA VAL A 406 13.77 -7.87 7.28
C VAL A 406 13.01 -6.54 7.32
N LEU A 407 11.73 -6.56 6.94
CA LEU A 407 10.82 -5.41 6.90
C LEU A 407 9.87 -5.34 8.12
N GLY A 408 9.98 -6.27 9.06
CA GLY A 408 8.95 -6.59 10.05
C GLY A 408 7.68 -7.18 9.41
N ASN A 409 6.83 -7.83 10.19
CA ASN A 409 5.55 -8.38 9.71
C ASN A 409 4.38 -7.77 10.47
N GLU A 410 3.34 -7.37 9.74
CA GLU A 410 2.18 -6.65 10.27
C GLU A 410 0.91 -7.09 9.53
N ILE A 411 -0.25 -6.87 10.14
CA ILE A 411 -1.55 -7.12 9.53
C ILE A 411 -2.15 -5.83 9.00
N CYS A 412 -2.66 -5.90 7.78
CA CYS A 412 -3.48 -4.86 7.19
C CYS A 412 -4.76 -5.49 6.62
N PRO A 413 -5.94 -4.88 6.84
CA PRO A 413 -7.18 -5.42 6.28
C PRO A 413 -7.19 -5.49 4.74
N GLY A 414 -6.48 -4.59 4.06
CA GLY A 414 -6.46 -4.51 2.59
C GLY A 414 -6.03 -5.83 1.92
N HIS A 415 -4.82 -6.31 2.24
CA HIS A 415 -4.28 -7.53 1.61
C HIS A 415 -5.06 -8.79 1.97
N ASN A 416 -5.64 -8.84 3.17
CA ASN A 416 -6.53 -9.94 3.58
C ASN A 416 -7.79 -10.02 2.69
N MET A 417 -8.27 -8.88 2.20
CA MET A 417 -9.38 -8.84 1.23
C MET A 417 -8.95 -9.34 -0.16
N ASP A 418 -7.68 -9.14 -0.57
CA ASP A 418 -7.11 -9.78 -1.76
C ASP A 418 -7.09 -11.30 -1.62
N ILE A 419 -6.68 -11.82 -0.45
CA ILE A 419 -6.69 -13.27 -0.13
C ILE A 419 -8.12 -13.82 -0.25
N LEU A 420 -9.09 -13.15 0.39
CA LEU A 420 -10.50 -13.56 0.34
C LEU A 420 -11.04 -13.58 -1.11
N ASP A 421 -10.85 -12.51 -1.89
CA ASP A 421 -11.30 -12.43 -3.30
C ASP A 421 -10.67 -13.55 -4.15
N ALA A 422 -9.36 -13.74 -4.05
CA ALA A 422 -8.64 -14.75 -4.82
C ALA A 422 -9.11 -16.18 -4.53
N ILE A 423 -9.38 -16.51 -3.26
CA ILE A 423 -9.92 -17.80 -2.86
C ILE A 423 -11.34 -18.00 -3.40
N LEU A 424 -12.20 -16.99 -3.32
CA LEU A 424 -13.59 -17.08 -3.80
C LEU A 424 -13.67 -17.22 -5.33
N VAL A 425 -12.80 -16.51 -6.06
CA VAL A 425 -12.66 -16.61 -7.51
C VAL A 425 -12.20 -18.03 -7.92
N ASN A 426 -11.31 -18.66 -7.14
CA ASN A 426 -10.78 -19.99 -7.40
C ASN A 426 -11.46 -21.12 -6.60
N ARG A 427 -12.61 -20.85 -5.97
CA ARG A 427 -13.22 -21.70 -4.92
C ARG A 427 -13.41 -23.17 -5.30
N LYS A 428 -13.72 -23.44 -6.57
CA LYS A 428 -13.93 -24.81 -7.07
C LYS A 428 -12.62 -25.57 -7.22
N GLN A 429 -11.59 -24.92 -7.78
CA GLN A 429 -10.27 -25.52 -7.97
C GLN A 429 -9.58 -25.77 -6.62
N TRP A 430 -9.78 -24.88 -5.66
CA TRP A 430 -9.13 -24.96 -4.35
C TRP A 430 -9.98 -25.62 -3.26
N LEU A 431 -11.17 -26.15 -3.60
CA LEU A 431 -12.10 -26.76 -2.64
C LEU A 431 -12.31 -25.86 -1.41
N ALA A 432 -12.52 -24.57 -1.66
CA ALA A 432 -12.48 -23.54 -0.62
C ALA A 432 -13.65 -23.61 0.36
N LEU A 433 -14.74 -24.26 -0.05
CA LEU A 433 -15.99 -24.38 0.73
C LEU A 433 -16.11 -25.74 1.45
N GLU A 434 -14.99 -26.43 1.65
CA GLU A 434 -14.96 -27.78 2.20
C GLU A 434 -13.95 -27.90 3.35
N GLY A 435 -14.30 -28.68 4.38
CA GLY A 435 -13.39 -29.07 5.47
C GLY A 435 -12.61 -27.91 6.12
N GLU A 436 -11.31 -28.11 6.29
CA GLU A 436 -10.41 -27.11 6.91
C GLU A 436 -10.27 -25.83 6.08
N ASN A 437 -10.44 -25.90 4.75
CA ASN A 437 -10.39 -24.72 3.89
C ASN A 437 -11.56 -23.76 4.19
N LEU A 438 -12.75 -24.31 4.43
CA LEU A 438 -13.92 -23.52 4.83
C LEU A 438 -13.70 -22.86 6.20
N VAL A 439 -13.12 -23.59 7.16
CA VAL A 439 -12.82 -23.06 8.50
C VAL A 439 -11.85 -21.88 8.41
N PHE A 440 -10.77 -22.01 7.63
CA PHE A 440 -9.86 -20.90 7.35
C PHE A 440 -10.61 -19.69 6.78
N LEU A 441 -11.45 -19.93 5.77
CA LEU A 441 -12.15 -18.88 5.04
C LEU A 441 -13.18 -18.15 5.91
N GLN A 442 -13.91 -18.86 6.76
CA GLN A 442 -14.87 -18.28 7.71
C GLN A 442 -14.18 -17.42 8.76
N ARG A 443 -13.01 -17.84 9.27
CA ARG A 443 -12.21 -17.02 10.19
C ARG A 443 -11.69 -15.74 9.54
N LEU A 444 -11.25 -15.82 8.29
CA LEU A 444 -10.82 -14.65 7.51
C LEU A 444 -12.00 -13.69 7.25
N LEU A 445 -13.19 -14.22 6.96
CA LEU A 445 -14.41 -13.43 6.85
C LEU A 445 -14.77 -12.76 8.18
N ASP A 446 -14.66 -13.48 9.29
CA ASP A 446 -14.95 -12.95 10.63
C ASP A 446 -14.00 -11.80 11.01
N PHE A 447 -12.73 -11.87 10.62
CA PHE A 447 -11.78 -10.77 10.75
C PHE A 447 -12.29 -9.48 10.07
N HIS A 448 -12.68 -9.59 8.80
CA HIS A 448 -13.22 -8.45 8.06
C HIS A 448 -14.52 -7.94 8.69
N TYR A 449 -15.42 -8.85 9.07
CA TYR A 449 -16.69 -8.50 9.69
C TYR A 449 -16.50 -7.71 10.99
N ARG A 450 -15.58 -8.16 11.86
CA ARG A 450 -15.22 -7.43 13.09
C ARG A 450 -14.68 -6.04 12.78
N ALA A 451 -13.82 -5.88 11.77
CA ALA A 451 -13.28 -4.59 11.37
C ALA A 451 -14.36 -3.60 10.89
N PHE A 452 -15.38 -4.09 10.17
CA PHE A 452 -16.50 -3.27 9.70
C PHE A 452 -17.50 -2.92 10.80
N VAL A 453 -17.99 -3.91 11.55
CA VAL A 453 -19.05 -3.70 12.57
C VAL A 453 -18.56 -2.87 13.75
N SER A 454 -17.28 -2.97 14.12
CA SER A 454 -16.70 -2.11 15.16
C SER A 454 -16.48 -0.65 14.73
N GLY A 455 -16.53 -0.37 13.42
CA GLY A 455 -16.10 0.91 12.86
C GLY A 455 -14.58 1.08 12.80
N ASN A 456 -13.80 0.06 13.17
CA ASN A 456 -12.34 0.17 13.22
C ASN A 456 -11.72 0.49 11.85
N PHE A 457 -12.37 0.08 10.76
CA PHE A 457 -11.91 0.38 9.41
C PHE A 457 -11.87 1.88 9.06
N HIS A 458 -12.55 2.75 9.82
CA HIS A 458 -12.50 4.21 9.63
C HIS A 458 -11.17 4.79 10.15
N HIS A 459 -10.51 4.11 11.07
CA HIS A 459 -9.29 4.61 11.68
C HIS A 459 -8.10 4.41 10.74
N GLU A 460 -7.44 5.50 10.34
CA GLU A 460 -6.18 5.41 9.57
C GLU A 460 -5.11 4.57 10.29
N THR A 461 -5.14 4.53 11.63
CA THR A 461 -4.21 3.71 12.41
C THR A 461 -4.42 2.22 12.18
N ALA A 462 -5.62 1.75 11.84
CA ALA A 462 -5.91 0.35 11.53
C ALA A 462 -5.41 -0.05 10.12
N LEU A 463 -4.97 0.91 9.30
CA LEU A 463 -4.59 0.72 7.91
C LEU A 463 -3.24 1.38 7.63
N LYS A 464 -2.15 0.66 7.88
CA LYS A 464 -0.78 1.18 7.70
C LYS A 464 -0.27 1.12 6.27
N TYR A 465 -0.76 0.16 5.48
CA TYR A 465 -0.36 -0.06 4.08
C TYR A 465 -1.36 0.53 3.07
N TYR A 466 -2.59 0.76 3.53
CA TYR A 466 -3.71 1.16 2.70
C TYR A 466 -4.45 2.35 3.32
N LEU A 467 -5.36 2.91 2.54
CA LEU A 467 -6.32 3.91 2.99
C LEU A 467 -7.64 3.24 3.38
N PRO A 468 -8.43 3.80 4.32
CA PRO A 468 -9.80 3.32 4.59
C PRO A 468 -10.64 3.16 3.33
N GLU A 469 -10.53 4.11 2.42
CA GLU A 469 -11.26 4.15 1.16
C GLU A 469 -10.79 3.07 0.19
N MET A 470 -9.49 2.74 0.22
CA MET A 470 -8.94 1.63 -0.56
C MET A 470 -9.44 0.28 -0.03
N TYR A 471 -9.57 0.14 1.29
CA TYR A 471 -10.11 -1.09 1.88
C TYR A 471 -11.60 -1.28 1.54
N VAL A 472 -12.41 -0.22 1.58
CA VAL A 472 -13.79 -0.24 1.07
C VAL A 472 -13.84 -0.53 -0.43
N TYR A 473 -12.90 0.02 -1.19
CA TYR A 473 -12.72 -0.31 -2.60
C TYR A 473 -12.32 -1.78 -2.84
N TYR A 474 -11.62 -2.46 -1.93
CA TYR A 474 -11.36 -3.89 -2.07
C TYR A 474 -12.58 -4.73 -1.68
N LEU A 475 -13.36 -4.30 -0.68
CA LEU A 475 -14.62 -4.97 -0.33
C LEU A 475 -15.55 -5.04 -1.56
N ARG A 476 -15.71 -3.96 -2.33
CA ARG A 476 -16.57 -3.98 -3.53
C ARG A 476 -16.10 -4.96 -4.62
N ARG A 477 -14.77 -5.17 -4.74
CA ARG A 477 -14.20 -6.13 -5.70
C ARG A 477 -14.52 -7.55 -5.28
N MET A 478 -14.30 -7.86 -4.00
CA MET A 478 -14.67 -9.14 -3.39
C MET A 478 -16.19 -9.36 -3.48
N TYR A 479 -16.99 -8.34 -3.20
CA TYR A 479 -18.45 -8.41 -3.29
C TYR A 479 -18.92 -8.80 -4.70
N ARG A 480 -18.29 -8.24 -5.75
CA ARG A 480 -18.58 -8.63 -7.14
C ARG A 480 -18.28 -10.10 -7.40
N THR A 481 -17.25 -10.67 -6.78
CA THR A 481 -17.01 -12.13 -6.84
C THR A 481 -18.09 -12.88 -6.08
N TYR A 482 -18.44 -12.43 -4.87
CA TYR A 482 -19.49 -13.01 -4.04
C TYR A 482 -20.85 -13.10 -4.75
N THR A 483 -21.23 -12.09 -5.55
CA THR A 483 -22.49 -12.15 -6.30
C THR A 483 -22.54 -13.25 -7.36
N THR A 484 -21.38 -13.77 -7.81
CA THR A 484 -21.29 -14.90 -8.75
C THR A 484 -21.43 -16.29 -8.09
N LEU A 485 -21.49 -16.35 -6.76
CA LEU A 485 -21.70 -17.61 -6.03
C LEU A 485 -23.15 -18.07 -6.16
N THR A 486 -23.36 -19.39 -6.14
CA THR A 486 -24.69 -19.98 -6.02
C THR A 486 -25.27 -19.70 -4.63
N ASP A 487 -26.59 -19.76 -4.46
CA ASP A 487 -27.21 -19.58 -3.14
C ASP A 487 -26.74 -20.63 -2.12
N ILE A 488 -26.37 -21.83 -2.58
CA ILE A 488 -25.81 -22.88 -1.74
C ILE A 488 -24.41 -22.49 -1.28
N ASP A 489 -23.53 -22.08 -2.21
CA ASP A 489 -22.17 -21.63 -1.90
C ASP A 489 -22.21 -20.46 -0.90
N LYS A 490 -23.14 -19.50 -1.08
CA LYS A 490 -23.32 -18.36 -0.18
C LYS A 490 -23.70 -18.79 1.23
N ARG A 491 -24.64 -19.75 1.38
CA ARG A 491 -25.06 -20.26 2.70
C ARG A 491 -23.98 -21.07 3.41
N ILE A 492 -23.12 -21.77 2.66
CA ILE A 492 -21.99 -22.52 3.22
C ILE A 492 -20.92 -21.54 3.71
N LEU A 493 -20.56 -20.56 2.89
CA LEU A 493 -19.55 -19.56 3.20
C LEU A 493 -19.96 -18.65 4.36
N ASP A 494 -21.14 -18.04 4.24
CA ASP A 494 -21.60 -16.92 5.06
C ASP A 494 -23.06 -17.15 5.52
N PRO A 495 -23.29 -18.13 6.43
CA PRO A 495 -24.63 -18.45 6.91
C PRO A 495 -25.33 -17.27 7.62
N ASP A 496 -24.53 -16.40 8.24
CA ASP A 496 -25.01 -15.25 9.02
C ASP A 496 -25.17 -13.96 8.17
N LYS A 497 -24.84 -14.01 6.87
CA LYS A 497 -24.91 -12.86 5.94
C LYS A 497 -24.02 -11.68 6.34
N LYS A 498 -22.85 -11.94 6.93
CA LYS A 498 -21.82 -10.96 7.31
C LYS A 498 -21.39 -10.08 6.12
N ILE A 499 -21.30 -10.65 4.92
CA ILE A 499 -20.92 -9.92 3.71
C ILE A 499 -21.96 -8.84 3.36
N GLU A 500 -23.25 -9.13 3.54
CA GLU A 500 -24.31 -8.15 3.30
C GLU A 500 -24.32 -7.02 4.34
N ASP A 501 -23.99 -7.34 5.59
CA ASP A 501 -23.84 -6.33 6.63
C ASP A 501 -22.63 -5.42 6.34
N MET A 502 -21.48 -6.00 5.97
CA MET A 502 -20.30 -5.22 5.55
C MET A 502 -20.63 -4.33 4.34
N ARG A 503 -21.38 -4.85 3.35
CA ARG A 503 -21.84 -4.07 2.19
C ARG A 503 -22.62 -2.83 2.63
N LYS A 504 -23.60 -2.97 3.53
CA LYS A 504 -24.42 -1.84 4.02
C LYS A 504 -23.59 -0.81 4.78
N ILE A 505 -22.69 -1.27 5.65
CA ILE A 505 -21.78 -0.39 6.41
C ILE A 505 -20.89 0.42 5.45
N ALA A 506 -20.29 -0.25 4.47
CA ALA A 506 -19.45 0.38 3.48
C ALA A 506 -20.21 1.38 2.59
N GLN A 507 -21.43 1.05 2.16
CA GLN A 507 -22.30 1.97 1.44
C GLN A 507 -22.60 3.25 2.26
N GLN A 508 -22.95 3.08 3.53
CA GLN A 508 -23.24 4.20 4.42
C GLN A 508 -22.01 5.09 4.62
N TYR A 509 -20.84 4.48 4.81
CA TYR A 509 -19.56 5.20 4.91
C TYR A 509 -19.27 6.00 3.63
N CYS A 510 -19.40 5.40 2.44
CA CYS A 510 -19.20 6.11 1.18
C CYS A 510 -20.16 7.29 1.01
N LYS A 511 -21.42 7.12 1.43
CA LYS A 511 -22.45 8.16 1.32
C LYS A 511 -22.19 9.32 2.29
N ASP A 512 -22.06 9.02 3.58
CA ASP A 512 -22.09 10.03 4.63
C ASP A 512 -20.71 10.61 4.93
N GLU A 513 -19.67 9.79 4.89
CA GLU A 513 -18.31 10.19 5.30
C GLU A 513 -17.40 10.49 4.12
N LEU A 514 -17.59 9.86 2.96
CA LEU A 514 -16.84 10.22 1.75
C LEU A 514 -17.54 11.33 0.98
N ILE A 515 -18.65 11.02 0.30
CA ILE A 515 -19.33 11.95 -0.60
C ILE A 515 -20.00 13.11 0.13
N GLY A 516 -20.44 12.92 1.38
CA GLY A 516 -20.98 13.98 2.22
C GLY A 516 -19.99 15.12 2.54
N TYR A 517 -18.70 14.95 2.19
CA TYR A 517 -17.65 15.91 2.43
C TYR A 517 -16.77 16.12 1.19
N SER A 518 -15.94 17.16 1.20
CA SER A 518 -15.11 17.52 0.07
C SER A 518 -14.11 16.41 -0.25
N LEU A 519 -14.08 16.00 -1.52
CA LEU A 519 -13.21 14.97 -2.08
C LEU A 519 -12.23 15.59 -3.10
N ASN A 520 -11.10 14.91 -3.32
CA ASN A 520 -10.30 15.09 -4.54
C ASN A 520 -10.71 14.04 -5.60
N ALA A 521 -10.08 14.08 -6.78
CA ALA A 521 -10.44 13.20 -7.90
C ALA A 521 -10.25 11.71 -7.56
N PHE A 522 -9.16 11.37 -6.88
CA PHE A 522 -8.88 9.97 -6.54
C PHE A 522 -9.86 9.44 -5.48
N ASP A 523 -10.13 10.21 -4.42
CA ASP A 523 -11.12 9.82 -3.40
C ASP A 523 -12.51 9.62 -4.04
N ALA A 524 -12.91 10.53 -4.95
CA ALA A 524 -14.18 10.44 -5.66
C ALA A 524 -14.25 9.21 -6.56
N ALA A 525 -13.15 8.84 -7.23
CA ALA A 525 -13.09 7.64 -8.05
C ALA A 525 -13.29 6.36 -7.21
N LEU A 526 -12.68 6.31 -6.02
CA LEU A 526 -12.88 5.20 -5.07
C LEU A 526 -14.33 5.13 -4.60
N ALA A 527 -14.90 6.24 -4.12
CA ALA A 527 -16.27 6.29 -3.60
C ALA A 527 -17.32 5.94 -4.66
N VAL A 528 -17.21 6.52 -5.86
CA VAL A 528 -18.13 6.23 -6.98
C VAL A 528 -18.04 4.76 -7.38
N SER A 529 -16.82 4.23 -7.53
CA SER A 529 -16.64 2.82 -7.87
C SER A 529 -17.21 1.90 -6.80
N ALA A 530 -16.99 2.22 -5.52
CA ALA A 530 -17.50 1.44 -4.40
C ALA A 530 -19.03 1.42 -4.39
N LEU A 531 -19.68 2.58 -4.47
CA LEU A 531 -21.15 2.67 -4.47
C LEU A 531 -21.78 1.93 -5.66
N ALA A 532 -21.23 2.07 -6.86
CA ALA A 532 -21.77 1.42 -8.05
C ALA A 532 -21.72 -0.12 -7.96
N LEU A 533 -20.67 -0.69 -7.35
CA LEU A 533 -20.47 -2.14 -7.30
C LEU A 533 -20.92 -2.80 -6.01
N LEU A 534 -21.04 -2.03 -4.94
CA LEU A 534 -21.83 -2.41 -3.80
C LEU A 534 -23.32 -2.22 -4.09
N GLU A 535 -23.73 -1.83 -5.31
CA GLU A 535 -25.14 -1.70 -5.71
C GLU A 535 -25.93 -0.84 -4.71
N TYR A 536 -25.47 0.41 -4.52
CA TYR A 536 -26.10 1.38 -3.63
C TYR A 536 -27.48 1.83 -4.12
N GLU A 537 -28.49 1.69 -3.27
CA GLU A 537 -29.84 2.20 -3.51
C GLU A 537 -30.19 3.33 -2.52
N PRO A 538 -30.91 4.38 -2.96
CA PRO A 538 -31.45 4.59 -4.31
C PRO A 538 -30.40 5.11 -5.31
N ARG A 539 -30.38 4.56 -6.54
CA ARG A 539 -29.35 4.91 -7.57
C ARG A 539 -29.30 6.39 -7.95
N HIS A 540 -30.47 7.02 -8.04
CA HIS A 540 -30.65 8.38 -8.59
C HIS A 540 -30.93 9.44 -7.51
N ASP A 541 -30.48 9.21 -6.27
CA ASP A 541 -30.66 10.17 -5.17
C ASP A 541 -29.62 11.32 -5.16
N GLY A 542 -28.73 11.34 -6.17
CA GLY A 542 -27.68 12.35 -6.35
C GLY A 542 -26.35 12.03 -5.68
N VAL A 543 -26.22 10.95 -4.91
CA VAL A 543 -24.97 10.60 -4.22
C VAL A 543 -23.87 10.25 -5.23
N ILE A 544 -24.13 9.32 -6.16
CA ILE A 544 -23.16 8.95 -7.21
C ILE A 544 -22.85 10.16 -8.12
N ALA A 545 -23.87 10.95 -8.46
CA ALA A 545 -23.74 12.16 -9.26
C ALA A 545 -22.79 13.20 -8.64
N ALA A 546 -22.84 13.38 -7.31
CA ALA A 546 -21.94 14.28 -6.61
C ALA A 546 -20.47 13.86 -6.74
N GLY A 547 -20.18 12.56 -6.62
CA GLY A 547 -18.83 12.02 -6.85
C GLY A 547 -18.36 12.20 -8.30
N LEU A 548 -19.22 11.89 -9.27
CA LEU A 548 -18.90 12.08 -10.69
C LEU A 548 -18.68 13.56 -11.05
N LYS A 549 -19.40 14.49 -10.43
CA LYS A 549 -19.17 15.94 -10.60
C LYS A 549 -17.75 16.34 -10.16
N VAL A 550 -17.25 15.78 -9.05
CA VAL A 550 -15.86 16.01 -8.61
C VAL A 550 -14.87 15.53 -9.67
N LEU A 551 -15.09 14.33 -10.22
CA LEU A 551 -14.25 13.78 -11.30
C LEU A 551 -14.25 14.66 -12.55
N SER A 552 -15.42 15.13 -12.96
CA SER A 552 -15.57 16.01 -14.12
C SER A 552 -14.83 17.33 -13.90
N GLN A 553 -15.01 17.96 -12.74
CA GLN A 553 -14.42 19.26 -12.41
C GLN A 553 -12.89 19.20 -12.23
N ALA A 554 -12.35 18.05 -11.81
CA ALA A 554 -10.92 17.87 -11.65
C ALA A 554 -10.18 17.59 -12.97
N THR A 555 -10.89 17.35 -14.07
CA THR A 555 -10.27 17.09 -15.37
C THR A 555 -9.36 18.24 -15.80
N GLY A 556 -8.10 17.92 -16.11
CA GLY A 556 -7.06 18.88 -16.51
C GLY A 556 -6.15 19.36 -15.37
N GLU A 557 -6.30 18.84 -14.15
CA GLU A 557 -5.41 19.21 -13.02
C GLU A 557 -4.00 18.60 -13.10
N GLY A 558 -3.81 17.59 -13.96
CA GLY A 558 -2.56 16.84 -14.10
C GLY A 558 -1.47 17.61 -14.84
N ARG A 559 -0.20 17.31 -14.52
CA ARG A 559 0.96 17.86 -15.24
C ARG A 559 1.17 17.10 -16.55
N GLY A 560 1.93 17.65 -17.50
CA GLY A 560 2.38 16.89 -18.68
C GLY A 560 1.26 16.29 -19.56
N SER A 561 0.14 17.01 -19.67
CA SER A 561 -1.08 16.62 -20.38
C SER A 561 -1.87 15.47 -19.75
N HIS A 562 -1.56 15.07 -18.52
CA HIS A 562 -2.38 14.10 -17.79
C HIS A 562 -3.73 14.71 -17.40
N PRO A 563 -4.84 13.93 -17.45
CA PRO A 563 -6.17 14.42 -17.08
C PRO A 563 -6.30 14.67 -15.57
N TYR A 564 -5.53 13.96 -14.74
CA TYR A 564 -5.61 14.06 -13.28
C TYR A 564 -4.22 14.16 -12.64
N ARG A 565 -4.18 14.65 -11.40
CA ARG A 565 -2.94 14.74 -10.61
C ARG A 565 -2.58 13.36 -10.04
N ALA A 566 -1.31 13.17 -9.71
CA ALA A 566 -0.88 12.05 -8.88
C ALA A 566 -1.40 12.21 -7.45
N TYR A 567 -2.15 11.21 -6.98
CA TYR A 567 -2.57 11.08 -5.58
C TYR A 567 -1.99 9.81 -4.98
N GLU A 568 -1.83 9.82 -3.67
CA GLU A 568 -1.50 8.64 -2.88
C GLU A 568 -2.58 7.57 -2.99
N TRP A 569 -2.27 6.44 -3.63
CA TRP A 569 -3.17 5.28 -3.71
C TRP A 569 -2.79 4.13 -2.75
N ASN A 570 -1.54 4.11 -2.30
CA ASN A 570 -0.97 3.13 -1.38
C ASN A 570 0.00 3.91 -0.49
N ARG A 571 0.03 3.57 0.80
CA ARG A 571 0.88 4.22 1.79
C ARG A 571 1.78 3.16 2.39
N MET A 572 3.10 3.35 2.45
CA MET A 572 3.95 2.51 3.31
C MET A 572 4.31 3.34 4.53
N ARG A 573 3.91 2.95 5.75
CA ARG A 573 4.01 3.82 6.95
C ARG A 573 5.12 3.48 7.93
N HIS A 574 5.89 2.41 7.72
CA HIS A 574 7.04 2.12 8.58
C HIS A 574 8.37 2.32 7.86
N PRO A 575 9.36 2.92 8.54
CA PRO A 575 9.19 3.96 9.57
C PRO A 575 8.91 5.35 8.98
N THR A 576 8.98 5.44 7.65
CA THR A 576 8.74 6.63 6.87
C THR A 576 7.34 6.53 6.30
N ARG A 577 6.65 7.65 6.12
CA ARG A 577 5.42 7.66 5.33
C ARG A 577 5.81 7.79 3.87
N ILE A 578 5.57 6.77 3.06
CA ILE A 578 5.85 6.75 1.63
C ILE A 578 4.52 6.81 0.90
N LEU A 579 4.31 7.87 0.13
CA LEU A 579 3.17 7.99 -0.79
C LEU A 579 3.54 7.28 -2.08
N ILE A 580 2.71 6.34 -2.52
CA ILE A 580 2.83 5.73 -3.85
C ILE A 580 1.75 6.32 -4.74
N GLY A 581 2.05 6.57 -6.01
CA GLY A 581 1.06 7.03 -6.98
C GLY A 581 1.68 7.61 -8.24
N SER A 582 0.84 7.97 -9.20
CA SER A 582 1.21 8.73 -10.40
C SER A 582 -0.05 9.28 -11.06
N GLU A 583 0.13 10.22 -11.99
CA GLU A 583 -0.98 10.78 -12.76
C GLU A 583 -1.72 9.68 -13.56
N VAL A 584 -0.97 8.76 -14.18
CA VAL A 584 -1.57 7.63 -14.93
C VAL A 584 -2.27 6.63 -14.01
N ALA A 585 -1.76 6.42 -12.78
CA ALA A 585 -2.46 5.60 -11.79
C ALA A 585 -3.83 6.20 -11.49
N THR A 586 -3.91 7.51 -11.19
CA THR A 586 -5.21 8.17 -10.97
C THR A 586 -6.14 8.00 -12.18
N ALA A 587 -5.63 8.11 -13.42
CA ALA A 587 -6.42 7.91 -14.63
C ALA A 587 -7.04 6.50 -14.72
N PHE A 588 -6.34 5.44 -14.30
CA PHE A 588 -6.92 4.09 -14.22
C PHE A 588 -8.11 3.98 -13.25
N PHE A 589 -8.02 4.64 -12.10
CA PHE A 589 -9.11 4.65 -11.12
C PHE A 589 -10.32 5.42 -11.65
N VAL A 590 -10.10 6.58 -12.26
CA VAL A 590 -11.18 7.37 -12.87
C VAL A 590 -11.82 6.65 -14.05
N LEU A 591 -11.02 5.99 -14.91
CA LEU A 591 -11.51 5.16 -16.01
C LEU A 591 -12.51 4.11 -15.49
N ARG A 592 -12.11 3.36 -14.46
CA ARG A 592 -12.93 2.31 -13.86
C ARG A 592 -14.18 2.89 -13.19
N ALA A 593 -14.03 3.96 -12.41
CA ALA A 593 -15.14 4.61 -11.71
C ALA A 593 -16.22 5.08 -12.69
N SER A 594 -15.81 5.81 -13.73
CA SER A 594 -16.71 6.35 -14.74
C SER A 594 -17.39 5.25 -15.55
N SER A 595 -16.66 4.19 -15.89
CA SER A 595 -17.21 3.07 -16.67
C SER A 595 -18.23 2.24 -15.86
N GLU A 596 -17.92 1.93 -14.60
CA GLU A 596 -18.84 1.19 -13.71
C GLU A 596 -20.08 2.03 -13.36
N ALA A 597 -19.90 3.33 -13.08
CA ALA A 597 -21.03 4.22 -12.81
C ALA A 597 -21.96 4.35 -14.03
N MET A 598 -21.40 4.53 -15.24
CA MET A 598 -22.18 4.61 -16.47
C MET A 598 -23.01 3.35 -16.71
N ARG A 599 -22.44 2.15 -16.46
CA ARG A 599 -23.18 0.89 -16.54
C ARG A 599 -24.26 0.80 -15.45
N TYR A 600 -23.91 1.12 -14.21
CA TYR A 600 -24.80 0.96 -13.06
C TYR A 600 -26.03 1.88 -13.12
N LEU A 601 -25.84 3.13 -13.55
CA LEU A 601 -26.91 4.12 -13.70
C LEU A 601 -27.80 3.86 -14.93
N LYS A 602 -27.37 3.00 -15.87
CA LYS A 602 -28.14 2.64 -17.06
C LYS A 602 -29.04 1.41 -16.86
N ASN A 603 -28.60 0.45 -16.04
CA ASN A 603 -29.25 -0.85 -15.90
C ASN A 603 -30.47 -0.79 -14.96
N GLU A 604 -31.56 -0.15 -15.37
CA GLU A 604 -32.86 -0.31 -14.68
C GLU A 604 -33.46 -1.70 -14.86
#